data_AF-A0A6P0RIF4-F1
#
_entry.id   AF-A0A6P0RIF4-F1
#
_cell.length_a   1.000
_cell.length_b   1.000
_cell.length_c   1.000
_cell.angle_alpha   90.00
_cell.angle_beta   90.00
_cell.angle_gamma   90.00
#
_symmetry.space_group_name_H-M   'P 1'
#
loop_
_entity.id
_entity.type
_entity.pdbx_description
1 polymer ?
#
loop_
_entity_poly.entity_id
_entity_poly.type
_entity_poly.pdbx_seq_one_letter_code
_entity_poly.pdbx_strand_id
1 'polypeptide(L)'
;MVEKLFNFPSELVLIIDRTQWQDTNILMISLAWKKRALPINWKILTHKGASNLAEQKAVIRPVLKLLKGQKIILTADREFHSIFLSHWLKKYQKQDVFFVLRQKKSMMIKRGKKYSKISELKVNIGETKLLLNQKITKRK
;
A
#
# COMPACT_ATOMS: atom_id res chain seq x y z
N MET A 1 -9.34 20.07 -18.74
CA MET A 1 -9.03 19.46 -20.05
C MET A 1 -8.74 17.96 -19.93
N VAL A 2 -8.00 17.49 -18.92
CA VAL A 2 -7.71 16.05 -18.69
C VAL A 2 -8.92 15.25 -18.19
N GLU A 3 -9.80 15.84 -17.37
CA GLU A 3 -11.02 15.15 -16.87
C GLU A 3 -11.97 14.69 -17.98
N LYS A 4 -11.99 15.38 -19.13
CA LYS A 4 -12.81 14.95 -20.29
C LYS A 4 -12.25 13.71 -20.99
N LEU A 5 -10.95 13.42 -20.83
CA LEU A 5 -10.28 12.27 -21.46
C LEU A 5 -10.37 10.99 -20.60
N PHE A 6 -10.61 11.15 -19.30
CA PHE A 6 -10.65 10.06 -18.35
C PHE A 6 -11.95 10.13 -17.56
N ASN A 7 -12.92 9.27 -17.90
CA ASN A 7 -14.11 9.05 -17.08
C ASN A 7 -13.72 8.29 -15.81
N PHE A 8 -13.16 9.01 -14.83
CA PHE A 8 -12.63 8.41 -13.63
C PHE A 8 -13.74 7.73 -12.83
N PRO A 9 -13.52 6.48 -12.36
CA PRO A 9 -14.44 5.85 -11.42
C PRO A 9 -14.49 6.69 -10.14
N SER A 10 -15.58 6.54 -9.38
CA SER A 10 -15.75 7.18 -8.07
C SER A 10 -14.68 6.79 -7.05
N GLU A 11 -13.90 5.74 -7.34
CA GLU A 11 -12.80 5.26 -6.52
C GLU A 11 -11.56 4.99 -7.37
N LEU A 12 -10.44 5.61 -7.00
CA LEU A 12 -9.15 5.45 -7.65
C LEU A 12 -8.29 4.44 -6.91
N VAL A 13 -7.79 3.43 -7.62
CA VAL A 13 -6.85 2.46 -7.06
C VAL A 13 -5.43 2.89 -7.43
N LEU A 14 -4.64 3.24 -6.41
CA LEU A 14 -3.22 3.49 -6.56
C LEU A 14 -2.43 2.22 -6.24
N ILE A 15 -1.35 2.00 -6.97
CA ILE A 15 -0.42 0.88 -6.79
C ILE A 15 0.95 1.48 -6.50
N ILE A 16 1.59 1.08 -5.42
CA ILE A 16 3.02 1.35 -5.20
C ILE A 16 3.82 0.09 -5.48
N ASP A 17 4.88 0.24 -6.26
CA ASP A 17 5.77 -0.84 -6.63
C ASP A 17 7.22 -0.37 -6.68
N ARG A 18 8.16 -1.30 -6.53
CA ARG A 18 9.59 -1.04 -6.67
C ARG A 18 10.18 -2.02 -7.67
N THR A 19 10.82 -1.48 -8.70
CA THR A 19 11.51 -2.27 -9.73
C THR A 19 13.00 -1.99 -9.68
N GLN A 20 13.81 -3.06 -9.66
CA GLN A 20 15.23 -2.98 -9.95
C GLN A 20 15.41 -3.16 -11.45
N TRP A 21 15.81 -2.10 -12.15
CA TRP A 21 16.16 -2.15 -13.56
C TRP A 21 17.67 -1.95 -13.69
N GLN A 22 18.40 -3.04 -13.97
CA GLN A 22 19.86 -3.05 -13.98
C GLN A 22 20.38 -2.45 -12.66
N ASP A 23 21.18 -1.39 -12.70
CA ASP A 23 21.68 -0.69 -11.51
C ASP A 23 20.75 0.40 -10.99
N THR A 24 19.63 0.66 -11.68
CA THR A 24 18.64 1.66 -11.27
C THR A 24 17.58 1.04 -10.38
N ASN A 25 17.46 1.52 -9.16
CA ASN A 25 16.40 1.15 -8.24
C ASN A 25 15.28 2.19 -8.31
N ILE A 26 14.10 1.82 -8.82
CA ILE A 26 12.99 2.74 -9.07
C ILE A 26 11.85 2.40 -8.13
N LEU A 27 11.45 3.37 -7.30
CA LEU A 27 10.22 3.33 -6.51
C LEU A 27 9.15 4.17 -7.20
N MET A 28 7.98 3.59 -7.45
CA MET A 28 6.95 4.19 -8.30
C MET A 28 5.57 4.06 -7.67
N ILE A 29 4.73 5.08 -7.87
CA ILE A 29 3.30 5.03 -7.62
C ILE A 29 2.54 5.27 -8.93
N SER A 30 1.57 4.40 -9.18
CA SER A 30 0.81 4.32 -10.42
C SER A 30 -0.68 4.29 -10.14
N LEU A 31 -1.49 4.78 -11.09
CA LEU A 31 -2.94 4.60 -11.10
C LEU A 31 -3.30 3.33 -11.86
N ALA A 32 -4.10 2.46 -11.25
CA ALA A 32 -4.72 1.35 -11.96
C ALA A 32 -5.83 1.89 -12.87
N TRP A 33 -5.65 1.72 -14.18
CA TRP A 33 -6.57 2.22 -15.19
C TRP A 33 -6.69 1.24 -16.36
N LYS A 34 -7.91 0.78 -16.68
CA LYS A 34 -8.19 -0.12 -17.82
C LYS A 34 -7.18 -1.28 -17.95
N LYS A 35 -6.96 -2.02 -16.85
CA LYS A 35 -6.01 -3.15 -16.75
C LYS A 35 -4.53 -2.77 -16.93
N ARG A 36 -4.16 -1.49 -16.79
CA ARG A 36 -2.79 -0.97 -16.85
C ARG A 36 -2.45 -0.23 -15.57
N ALA A 37 -1.18 -0.21 -15.20
CA ALA A 37 -0.66 0.68 -14.17
C ALA A 37 -0.02 1.89 -14.87
N LEU A 38 -0.62 3.07 -14.73
CA LEU A 38 -0.12 4.32 -15.30
C LEU A 38 0.75 5.02 -14.25
N PRO A 39 2.08 5.13 -14.44
CA PRO A 39 2.95 5.83 -13.50
C PRO A 39 2.52 7.29 -13.32
N ILE A 40 2.32 7.73 -12.09
CA ILE A 40 2.02 9.13 -11.76
C ILE A 40 3.27 9.82 -11.22
N ASN A 41 4.00 9.15 -10.33
CA ASN A 41 5.19 9.70 -9.69
C ASN A 41 6.19 8.59 -9.38
N TRP A 42 7.47 8.91 -9.42
CA TRP A 42 8.54 7.96 -9.14
C TRP A 42 9.76 8.64 -8.51
N LYS A 43 10.61 7.83 -7.89
CA LYS A 43 11.89 8.23 -7.32
C LYS A 43 12.94 7.17 -7.64
N ILE A 44 14.09 7.62 -8.14
CA ILE A 44 15.29 6.79 -8.26
C ILE A 44 15.96 6.75 -6.89
N LEU A 45 16.12 5.55 -6.35
CA LEU A 45 16.79 5.30 -5.08
C LEU A 45 18.29 5.16 -5.33
N THR A 46 19.10 5.84 -4.53
CA THR A 46 20.58 5.85 -4.65
C THR A 46 21.24 4.60 -4.07
N HIS A 47 20.45 3.64 -3.60
CA HIS A 47 20.93 2.40 -2.99
C HIS A 47 20.19 1.18 -3.55
N LYS A 48 20.82 0.01 -3.44
CA LYS A 48 20.17 -1.28 -3.72
C LYS A 48 19.25 -1.67 -2.55
N GLY A 49 18.27 -2.52 -2.82
CA GLY A 49 17.37 -3.07 -1.78
C GLY A 49 16.08 -2.29 -1.56
N ALA A 50 15.46 -2.50 -0.39
CA ALA A 50 14.11 -2.06 -0.10
C ALA A 50 14.01 -0.56 0.22
N SER A 51 12.90 0.05 -0.17
CA SER A 51 12.61 1.45 0.17
C SER A 51 12.36 1.64 1.68
N ASN A 52 12.75 2.80 2.19
CA ASN A 52 12.40 3.23 3.55
C ASN A 52 11.11 4.07 3.57
N LEU A 53 10.59 4.33 4.78
CA LEU A 53 9.34 5.07 4.95
C LEU A 53 9.42 6.50 4.40
N ALA A 54 10.58 7.17 4.47
CA ALA A 54 10.72 8.53 3.98
C ALA A 54 10.63 8.57 2.44
N GLU A 55 11.24 7.61 1.76
CA GLU A 55 11.12 7.43 0.31
C GLU A 55 9.69 7.12 -0.12
N GLN A 56 9.03 6.18 0.57
CA GLN A 56 7.63 5.85 0.32
C GLN A 56 6.73 7.08 0.48
N LYS A 57 6.92 7.89 1.53
CA LYS A 57 6.20 9.14 1.70
C LYS A 57 6.47 10.14 0.57
N ALA A 58 7.71 10.21 0.09
CA ALA A 58 8.12 11.13 -0.96
C ALA A 58 7.43 10.84 -2.30
N VAL A 59 7.18 9.57 -2.64
CA VAL A 59 6.39 9.23 -3.84
C VAL A 59 4.89 9.34 -3.61
N ILE A 60 4.37 8.91 -2.45
CA ILE A 60 2.92 8.87 -2.19
C ILE A 60 2.33 10.27 -1.98
N ARG A 61 2.97 11.13 -1.17
CA ARG A 61 2.39 12.40 -0.73
C ARG A 61 2.04 13.36 -1.89
N PRO A 62 2.87 13.52 -2.94
CA PRO A 62 2.52 14.36 -4.08
C PRO A 62 1.26 13.87 -4.80
N VAL A 63 1.09 12.55 -4.97
CA VAL A 63 -0.07 11.96 -5.64
C VAL A 63 -1.35 12.13 -4.83
N LEU A 64 -1.28 11.95 -3.51
CA LEU A 64 -2.43 12.21 -2.63
C LEU A 64 -2.86 13.68 -2.66
N LYS A 65 -1.91 14.62 -2.80
CA LYS A 65 -2.23 16.05 -2.97
C LYS A 65 -2.86 16.33 -4.32
N LEU A 66 -2.34 15.71 -5.38
CA LEU A 66 -2.84 15.85 -6.75
C LEU A 66 -4.29 15.35 -6.87
N LEU A 67 -4.60 14.22 -6.23
CA LEU A 67 -5.91 13.56 -6.28
C LEU A 67 -6.81 13.91 -5.09
N LYS A 68 -6.60 15.08 -4.47
CA LYS A 68 -7.38 15.51 -3.30
C LYS A 68 -8.87 15.56 -3.63
N GLY A 69 -9.70 15.00 -2.74
CA GLY A 69 -11.15 14.95 -2.90
C GLY A 69 -11.66 13.72 -3.66
N GLN A 70 -10.76 12.89 -4.19
CA GLN A 70 -11.11 11.58 -4.74
C GLN A 70 -11.02 10.52 -3.64
N LYS A 71 -11.91 9.51 -3.70
CA LYS A 71 -11.76 8.30 -2.88
C LYS A 71 -10.61 7.47 -3.43
N ILE A 72 -9.63 7.15 -2.59
CA ILE A 72 -8.40 6.48 -3.00
C ILE A 72 -8.22 5.18 -2.22
N ILE A 73 -7.86 4.10 -2.91
CA ILE A 73 -7.32 2.88 -2.30
C ILE A 73 -5.87 2.70 -2.72
N LEU A 74 -4.94 2.83 -1.78
CA LEU A 74 -3.53 2.53 -2.02
C LEU A 74 -3.24 1.05 -1.76
N THR A 75 -2.81 0.35 -2.80
CA THR A 75 -2.44 -1.07 -2.76
C THR A 75 -0.93 -1.24 -2.85
N ALA A 76 -0.42 -2.24 -2.13
CA ALA A 76 1.00 -2.56 -2.14
C ALA A 76 1.26 -4.02 -1.76
N ASP A 77 2.36 -4.56 -2.28
CA ASP A 77 2.77 -5.94 -2.07
C ASP A 77 3.47 -6.16 -0.70
N ARG A 78 4.13 -7.33 -0.51
CA ARG A 78 4.80 -7.68 0.75
C ARG A 78 6.05 -6.83 1.02
N GLU A 79 6.58 -6.07 0.07
CA GLU A 79 7.71 -5.16 0.31
C GLU A 79 7.27 -4.00 1.21
N PHE A 80 6.02 -3.55 1.07
CA PHE A 80 5.43 -2.40 1.78
C PHE A 80 4.63 -2.79 3.04
N HIS A 81 4.92 -3.96 3.62
CA HIS A 81 4.21 -4.53 4.77
C HIS A 81 4.39 -3.76 6.11
N SER A 82 5.18 -2.69 6.13
CA SER A 82 5.55 -1.95 7.33
C SER A 82 4.35 -1.33 8.06
N ILE A 83 4.29 -1.54 9.39
CA ILE A 83 3.29 -0.92 10.26
C ILE A 83 3.42 0.61 10.28
N PHE A 84 4.64 1.13 10.08
CA PHE A 84 4.85 2.57 10.05
C PHE A 84 4.20 3.23 8.83
N LEU A 85 4.18 2.54 7.68
CA LEU A 85 3.50 3.02 6.48
C LEU A 85 1.99 3.06 6.71
N SER A 86 1.39 1.99 7.23
CA SER A 86 -0.04 1.96 7.52
C SER A 86 -0.45 2.99 8.58
N HIS A 87 0.35 3.18 9.64
CA HIS A 87 0.09 4.22 10.63
C HIS A 87 0.17 5.63 10.04
N TRP A 88 1.08 5.88 9.11
CA TRP A 88 1.15 7.16 8.42
C TRP A 88 -0.06 7.38 7.50
N LEU A 89 -0.44 6.38 6.70
CA LEU A 89 -1.59 6.46 5.80
C LEU A 89 -2.91 6.67 6.54
N LYS A 90 -3.06 6.14 7.76
CA LYS A 90 -4.24 6.39 8.61
C LYS A 90 -4.52 7.87 8.85
N LYS A 91 -3.50 8.74 8.80
CA LYS A 91 -3.68 10.19 8.95
C LYS A 91 -4.51 10.81 7.81
N TYR A 92 -4.63 10.11 6.68
CA TYR A 92 -5.37 10.54 5.48
C TYR A 92 -6.75 9.90 5.36
N GLN A 93 -7.19 9.08 6.32
CA GLN A 93 -8.52 8.42 6.24
C GLN A 93 -9.68 9.42 6.20
N LYS A 94 -9.57 10.58 6.87
CA LYS A 94 -10.58 11.65 6.80
C LYS A 94 -10.65 12.34 5.42
N GLN A 95 -9.72 12.03 4.52
CA GLN A 95 -9.67 12.53 3.14
C GLN A 95 -10.00 11.41 2.14
N ASP A 96 -10.75 10.40 2.58
CA ASP A 96 -11.14 9.21 1.80
C ASP A 96 -9.97 8.41 1.21
N VAL A 97 -8.83 8.40 1.91
CA VAL A 97 -7.67 7.57 1.57
C VAL A 97 -7.66 6.30 2.41
N PHE A 98 -7.92 5.19 1.76
CA PHE A 98 -7.86 3.83 2.28
C PHE A 98 -6.64 3.09 1.74
N PHE A 99 -6.32 1.92 2.30
CA PHE A 99 -5.16 1.15 1.86
C PHE A 99 -5.33 -0.36 2.07
N VAL A 100 -4.68 -1.13 1.19
CA VAL A 100 -4.58 -2.59 1.24
C VAL A 100 -3.10 -2.97 1.08
N LEU A 101 -2.45 -3.32 2.19
CA LEU A 101 -1.03 -3.67 2.20
C LEU A 101 -0.88 -5.16 2.50
N ARG A 102 -0.24 -5.91 1.60
CA ARG A 102 -0.01 -7.34 1.80
C ARG A 102 0.96 -7.57 2.96
N GLN A 103 0.55 -8.40 3.91
CA GLN A 103 1.35 -8.70 5.11
C GLN A 103 2.20 -9.95 4.95
N LYS A 104 3.33 -10.01 5.65
CA LYS A 104 4.16 -11.23 5.74
C LYS A 104 3.51 -12.24 6.69
N LYS A 105 3.68 -13.53 6.39
CA LYS A 105 3.18 -14.64 7.24
C LYS A 105 3.68 -14.58 8.69
N SER A 106 4.86 -13.99 8.90
CA SER A 106 5.50 -13.83 10.21
C SER A 106 5.00 -12.62 11.01
N MET A 107 4.11 -11.79 10.45
CA MET A 107 3.58 -10.64 11.16
C MET A 107 2.69 -11.10 12.32
N MET A 108 2.73 -10.38 13.45
CA MET A 108 1.95 -10.74 14.63
C MET A 108 0.60 -10.03 14.62
N ILE A 109 -0.45 -10.76 14.95
CA ILE A 109 -1.81 -10.26 15.14
C ILE A 109 -2.22 -10.47 16.60
N LYS A 110 -2.78 -9.44 17.23
CA LYS A 110 -3.32 -9.51 18.58
C LYS A 110 -4.77 -9.97 18.53
N ARG A 111 -5.08 -11.07 19.22
CA ARG A 111 -6.43 -11.62 19.38
C ARG A 111 -6.76 -11.71 20.87
N GLY A 112 -7.62 -10.82 21.35
CA GLY A 112 -7.90 -10.68 22.78
C GLY A 112 -6.63 -10.32 23.57
N LYS A 113 -6.24 -11.18 24.53
CA LYS A 113 -5.01 -11.02 25.33
C LYS A 113 -3.76 -11.66 24.70
N LYS A 114 -3.90 -12.46 23.63
CA LYS A 114 -2.80 -13.23 23.04
C LYS A 114 -2.31 -12.62 21.72
N TYR A 115 -1.06 -12.92 21.36
CA TYR A 115 -0.48 -12.62 20.05
C TYR A 115 -0.21 -13.93 19.33
N SER A 116 -0.49 -13.97 18.03
CA SER A 116 -0.22 -15.11 17.16
C SER A 116 0.35 -14.62 15.83
N LYS A 117 1.12 -15.46 15.13
CA LYS A 117 1.55 -15.12 13.76
C LYS A 117 0.38 -15.22 12.79
N ILE A 118 0.43 -14.48 11.68
CA ILE A 118 -0.54 -14.67 10.58
C ILE A 118 -0.50 -16.12 10.07
N SER A 119 0.68 -16.75 10.02
CA SER A 119 0.82 -18.15 9.60
C SER A 119 0.08 -19.16 10.50
N GLU A 120 -0.26 -18.79 11.73
CA GLU A 120 -0.99 -19.65 12.67
C GLU A 120 -2.51 -19.56 12.46
N LEU A 121 -2.97 -18.59 11.66
CA LEU A 121 -4.36 -18.50 11.24
C LEU A 121 -4.62 -19.55 10.16
N LYS A 122 -5.16 -20.71 10.56
CA LYS A 122 -5.53 -21.78 9.62
C LYS A 122 -6.65 -21.30 8.69
N VAL A 123 -6.40 -21.39 7.39
CA VAL A 123 -7.38 -21.19 6.31
C VAL A 123 -7.30 -22.43 5.43
N ASN A 124 -8.45 -23.05 5.15
CA ASN A 124 -8.49 -24.23 4.29
C ASN A 124 -8.34 -23.84 2.82
N ILE A 125 -7.94 -24.78 1.96
CA ILE A 125 -7.88 -24.54 0.52
C ILE A 125 -9.30 -24.21 0.01
N GLY A 126 -9.43 -23.15 -0.79
CA GLY A 126 -10.71 -22.64 -1.28
C GLY A 126 -11.47 -21.76 -0.27
N GLU A 127 -10.97 -21.62 0.96
CA GLU A 127 -11.60 -20.78 1.98
C GLU A 127 -11.02 -19.36 2.00
N THR A 128 -11.87 -18.38 2.25
CA THR A 128 -11.45 -17.01 2.59
C THR A 128 -12.00 -16.64 3.97
N LYS A 129 -11.12 -16.20 4.88
CA LYS A 129 -11.51 -15.70 6.21
C LYS A 129 -11.31 -14.20 6.29
N LEU A 130 -12.38 -13.47 6.61
CA LEU A 130 -12.32 -12.04 6.91
C LEU A 130 -12.25 -11.83 8.43
N LEU A 131 -11.17 -11.20 8.89
CA LEU A 131 -10.99 -10.83 10.30
C LEU A 131 -10.99 -9.31 10.43
N LEU A 132 -12.05 -8.78 11.03
CA LEU A 132 -12.22 -7.34 11.26
C LEU A 132 -11.67 -6.92 12.63
N ASN A 133 -11.37 -5.63 12.79
CA ASN A 133 -10.98 -5.01 14.05
C ASN A 133 -9.74 -5.63 14.74
N GLN A 134 -8.83 -6.21 13.95
CA GLN A 134 -7.61 -6.82 14.46
C GLN A 134 -6.50 -5.78 14.66
N LYS A 135 -5.66 -5.96 15.68
CA LYS A 135 -4.46 -5.15 15.89
C LYS A 135 -3.23 -5.91 15.37
N ILE A 136 -2.48 -5.30 14.46
CA ILE A 136 -1.24 -5.86 13.90
C ILE A 136 -0.04 -5.22 14.61
N THR A 137 0.96 -6.01 14.98
CA THR A 137 2.19 -5.55 15.63
C THR A 137 3.43 -6.25 15.06
N LYS A 138 4.58 -5.58 15.20
CA LYS A 138 5.91 -6.15 14.88
C LYS A 138 6.58 -6.77 16.12
N ARG A 139 6.06 -6.50 17.33
CA ARG A 139 6.64 -6.99 18.59
C ARG A 139 6.36 -8.49 18.78
N LYS A 140 7.40 -9.24 19.18
CA LYS A 140 7.27 -10.51 19.88
C LYS A 140 6.71 -10.25 21.28
#